data_AF-A0A7U9NIX4-F1
#
_entry.id   AF-A0A7U9NIX4-F1
#
_cell.length_a   1.000
_cell.length_b   1.000
_cell.length_c   1.000
_cell.angle_alpha   90.00
_cell.angle_beta   90.00
_cell.angle_gamma   90.00
#
_symmetry.space_group_name_H-M   'P 1'
#
loop_
_entity.id
_entity.type
_entity.pdbx_description
1 polymer ?
#
loop_
_entity_poly.entity_id
_entity_poly.type
_entity_poly.pdbx_seq_one_letter_code
_entity_poly.pdbx_strand_id
1 'polypeptide(L)'
;MSYFSYKDKQCFYKEYGEGEPLIFLHGNTASSKMFEVLMPLYTEKFRCILIDFLGNGQSDRIRKFSPDMWYDEALQAIALIEHLNCGKVNLVGTSGGAWVAINAALERPDLIYAVIADSFDGWTLNDNFSDNLLSERTRAKNDVQARQFYEWCQGKDWEKIVDLDTEALLQCAREKRPLFHKSLKDLRVPVLLVGSKEDEMCRSDLEDEYKQMSTVIPDAKVYIFNQGGHPAILTNAEEFSRLFKDF
;
A
#
# COMPACT_ATOMS: atom_id res chain seq x y z
N MET A 1 14.90 10.74 14.04
CA MET A 1 14.29 10.28 12.78
C MET A 1 15.03 9.02 12.38
N SER A 2 14.30 7.98 12.00
CA SER A 2 14.87 6.66 11.80
C SER A 2 14.93 6.33 10.31
N TYR A 3 16.04 5.74 9.88
CA TYR A 3 16.30 5.36 8.50
C TYR A 3 16.92 3.96 8.47
N PHE A 4 16.62 3.20 7.43
CA PHE A 4 17.32 1.95 7.12
C PHE A 4 17.88 2.01 5.70
N SER A 5 18.91 1.20 5.43
CA SER A 5 19.56 1.16 4.12
C SER A 5 18.96 0.09 3.23
N TYR A 6 18.59 0.45 1.99
CA TYR A 6 18.19 -0.46 0.93
C TYR A 6 18.89 -0.08 -0.38
N LYS A 7 19.69 -0.99 -0.95
CA LYS A 7 20.48 -0.77 -2.18
C LYS A 7 21.23 0.57 -2.18
N ASP A 8 21.97 0.84 -1.11
CA ASP A 8 22.76 2.07 -0.89
C ASP A 8 21.95 3.38 -0.80
N LYS A 9 20.64 3.28 -0.56
CA LYS A 9 19.74 4.42 -0.32
C LYS A 9 19.11 4.35 1.05
N GLN A 10 18.76 5.50 1.60
CA GLN A 10 18.09 5.61 2.88
C GLN A 10 16.57 5.63 2.69
N CYS A 11 15.90 4.67 3.34
CA CYS A 11 14.46 4.64 3.48
C CYS A 11 14.08 5.12 4.88
N PHE A 12 13.22 6.14 4.94
CA PHE A 12 12.68 6.68 6.17
C PHE A 12 11.61 5.76 6.75
N TYR A 13 11.56 5.69 8.07
CA TYR A 13 10.42 5.15 8.78
C TYR A 13 10.19 5.87 10.12
N LYS A 14 8.97 5.76 10.63
CA LYS A 14 8.54 6.36 11.90
C LYS A 14 7.79 5.34 12.74
N GLU A 15 7.95 5.44 14.05
CA GLU A 15 7.39 4.47 14.99
C GLU A 15 6.49 5.14 16.02
N TYR A 16 5.45 4.42 16.44
CA TYR A 16 4.50 4.82 17.48
C TYR A 16 4.08 3.60 18.32
N GLY A 17 3.99 3.74 19.64
CA GLY A 17 3.61 2.65 20.54
C GLY A 17 4.72 1.58 20.73
N GLU A 18 4.45 0.58 21.56
CA GLU A 18 5.46 -0.42 22.00
C GLU A 18 4.95 -1.87 21.95
N GLY A 19 3.78 -2.12 21.35
CA GLY A 19 3.14 -3.44 21.31
C GLY A 19 3.56 -4.33 20.12
N GLU A 20 2.63 -5.13 19.62
CA GLU A 20 2.88 -6.04 18.49
C GLU A 20 3.27 -5.26 17.21
N PRO A 21 4.27 -5.71 16.44
CA PRO A 21 4.75 -4.95 15.28
C PRO A 21 3.72 -4.96 14.14
N LEU A 22 3.35 -3.76 13.72
CA LEU A 22 2.40 -3.50 12.64
C LEU A 22 3.01 -2.49 11.68
N ILE A 23 3.23 -2.88 10.43
CA ILE A 23 3.79 -2.00 9.40
C ILE A 23 2.68 -1.51 8.46
N PHE A 24 2.61 -0.19 8.27
CA PHE A 24 1.69 0.45 7.33
C PHE A 24 2.41 0.82 6.05
N LEU A 25 1.86 0.39 4.92
CA LEU A 25 2.43 0.55 3.57
C LEU A 25 1.54 1.50 2.76
N HIS A 26 2.07 2.67 2.41
CA HIS A 26 1.31 3.71 1.73
C HIS A 26 1.08 3.38 0.25
N GLY A 27 0.03 3.98 -0.33
CA GLY A 27 -0.25 3.89 -1.77
C GLY A 27 0.71 4.72 -2.63
N ASN A 28 0.61 4.55 -3.95
CA ASN A 28 1.36 5.33 -4.93
C ASN A 28 1.20 6.83 -4.68
N THR A 29 2.29 7.59 -4.81
CA THR A 29 2.36 9.06 -4.63
C THR A 29 1.96 9.59 -3.24
N ALA A 30 1.70 8.73 -2.27
CA ALA A 30 1.50 9.08 -0.86
C ALA A 30 2.79 8.94 -0.04
N SER A 31 2.68 9.03 1.28
CA SER A 31 3.79 8.85 2.23
C SER A 31 3.25 8.33 3.56
N SER A 32 4.13 7.91 4.45
CA SER A 32 3.87 7.51 5.83
C SER A 32 2.98 8.49 6.58
N LYS A 33 3.03 9.79 6.22
CA LYS A 33 2.21 10.85 6.84
C LYS A 33 0.72 10.55 6.80
N MET A 34 0.22 9.90 5.73
CA MET A 34 -1.20 9.61 5.58
C MET A 34 -1.78 8.79 6.74
N PHE A 35 -0.94 7.98 7.40
CA PHE A 35 -1.35 7.14 8.51
C PHE A 35 -1.16 7.79 9.89
N GLU A 36 -0.46 8.93 10.01
CA GLU A 36 -0.17 9.51 11.32
C GLU A 36 -1.44 9.86 12.10
N VAL A 37 -2.51 10.27 11.41
CA VAL A 37 -3.82 10.56 12.00
C VAL A 37 -4.51 9.32 12.57
N LEU A 38 -4.15 8.12 12.09
CA LEU A 38 -4.75 6.86 12.53
C LEU A 38 -4.09 6.31 13.80
N MET A 39 -2.87 6.74 14.14
CA MET A 39 -2.07 6.16 15.22
C MET A 39 -2.82 6.01 16.56
N PRO A 40 -3.63 6.99 17.02
CA PRO A 40 -4.40 6.83 18.26
C PRO A 40 -5.30 5.59 18.31
N LEU A 41 -5.73 5.07 17.15
CA LEU A 41 -6.57 3.87 17.06
C LEU A 41 -5.76 2.57 17.24
N TYR A 42 -4.45 2.57 17.04
CA TYR A 42 -3.64 1.34 17.01
C TYR A 42 -2.60 1.25 18.13
N THR A 43 -2.07 2.38 18.61
CA THR A 43 -0.88 2.41 19.49
C THR A 43 -1.09 1.85 20.89
N GLU A 44 -2.33 1.60 21.32
CA GLU A 44 -2.61 0.91 22.60
C GLU A 44 -2.13 -0.55 22.57
N LYS A 45 -2.23 -1.21 21.41
CA LYS A 45 -1.90 -2.64 21.24
C LYS A 45 -0.68 -2.90 20.35
N PHE A 46 -0.38 -1.99 19.44
CA PHE A 46 0.61 -2.20 18.38
C PHE A 46 1.77 -1.21 18.46
N ARG A 47 2.96 -1.71 18.14
CA ARG A 47 4.09 -0.89 17.70
C ARG A 47 3.89 -0.63 16.21
N CYS A 48 3.32 0.54 15.91
CA CYS A 48 2.99 0.96 14.56
C CYS A 48 4.25 1.54 13.89
N ILE A 49 4.60 1.00 12.73
CA ILE A 49 5.77 1.37 11.95
C ILE A 49 5.27 1.88 10.59
N LEU A 50 5.53 3.14 10.29
CA LEU A 50 5.13 3.79 9.04
C LEU A 50 6.37 3.98 8.19
N ILE A 51 6.41 3.36 7.00
CA ILE A 51 7.53 3.46 6.06
C ILE A 51 7.22 4.52 5.00
N ASP A 52 8.26 5.23 4.53
CA ASP A 52 8.24 5.90 3.23
C ASP A 52 9.04 5.05 2.23
N PHE A 53 8.44 4.63 1.12
CA PHE A 53 9.19 3.94 0.07
C PHE A 53 10.15 4.88 -0.66
N LEU A 54 11.24 4.35 -1.23
CA LEU A 54 12.17 5.12 -2.04
C LEU A 54 11.43 5.95 -3.10
N GLY A 55 11.86 7.20 -3.29
CA GLY A 55 11.19 8.16 -4.14
C GLY A 55 10.07 8.95 -3.48
N ASN A 56 9.54 8.49 -2.34
CA ASN A 56 8.41 9.10 -1.64
C ASN A 56 8.81 9.69 -0.28
N GLY A 57 8.03 10.67 0.18
CA GLY A 57 8.10 11.19 1.55
C GLY A 57 9.48 11.73 1.94
N GLN A 58 10.04 11.21 3.03
CA GLN A 58 11.37 11.54 3.54
C GLN A 58 12.46 10.54 3.09
N SER A 59 12.09 9.49 2.36
CA SER A 59 13.07 8.58 1.77
C SER A 59 13.83 9.22 0.62
N ASP A 60 15.01 8.66 0.34
CA ASP A 60 15.85 9.13 -0.75
C ASP A 60 15.07 9.17 -2.07
N ARG A 61 15.18 10.31 -2.77
CA ARG A 61 14.63 10.44 -4.11
C ARG A 61 15.33 9.49 -5.08
N ILE A 62 14.56 9.04 -6.07
CA ILE A 62 15.05 8.20 -7.17
C ILE A 62 14.91 8.93 -8.50
N ARG A 63 15.69 8.50 -9.49
CA ARG A 63 15.63 9.09 -10.84
C ARG A 63 14.46 8.57 -11.66
N LYS A 64 14.00 7.35 -11.36
CA LYS A 64 12.92 6.64 -12.04
C LYS A 64 12.41 5.52 -11.14
N PHE A 65 11.10 5.34 -11.08
CA PHE A 65 10.47 4.16 -10.46
C PHE A 65 10.60 2.94 -11.38
N SER A 66 10.77 1.77 -10.78
CA SER A 66 10.74 0.50 -11.52
C SER A 66 9.33 0.28 -12.09
N PRO A 67 9.17 -0.28 -13.30
CA PRO A 67 7.86 -0.79 -13.73
C PRO A 67 7.38 -2.02 -12.93
N ASP A 68 8.27 -2.64 -12.13
CA ASP A 68 7.93 -3.62 -11.07
C ASP A 68 7.88 -2.95 -9.67
N MET A 69 7.38 -1.71 -9.59
CA MET A 69 7.46 -0.87 -8.39
C MET A 69 6.97 -1.58 -7.13
N TRP A 70 5.79 -2.19 -7.17
CA TRP A 70 5.22 -2.84 -5.98
C TRP A 70 6.03 -4.04 -5.48
N TYR A 71 6.77 -4.73 -6.38
CA TYR A 71 7.68 -5.78 -5.97
C TYR A 71 8.97 -5.21 -5.36
N ASP A 72 9.55 -4.17 -5.94
CA ASP A 72 10.72 -3.50 -5.34
C ASP A 72 10.38 -2.89 -3.98
N GLU A 73 9.21 -2.28 -3.83
CA GLU A 73 8.69 -1.79 -2.56
C GLU A 73 8.44 -2.94 -1.55
N ALA A 74 8.06 -4.13 -2.01
CA ALA A 74 7.89 -5.29 -1.13
C ALA A 74 9.24 -5.75 -0.56
N LEU A 75 10.29 -5.70 -1.38
CA LEU A 75 11.66 -5.95 -0.93
C LEU A 75 12.14 -4.88 0.05
N GLN A 76 11.72 -3.62 -0.11
CA GLN A 76 11.98 -2.56 0.87
C GLN A 76 11.28 -2.83 2.20
N ALA A 77 10.01 -3.26 2.20
CA ALA A 77 9.28 -3.63 3.41
C ALA A 77 9.93 -4.84 4.12
N ILE A 78 10.37 -5.85 3.37
CA ILE A 78 11.12 -6.99 3.91
C ILE A 78 12.43 -6.52 4.55
N ALA A 79 13.20 -5.68 3.86
CA ALA A 79 14.46 -5.13 4.38
C ALA A 79 14.24 -4.30 5.65
N LEU A 80 13.12 -3.59 5.78
CA LEU A 80 12.74 -2.91 7.02
C LEU A 80 12.49 -3.91 8.16
N ILE A 81 11.74 -4.98 7.92
CA ILE A 81 11.47 -6.01 8.94
C ILE A 81 12.78 -6.64 9.43
N GLU A 82 13.68 -6.98 8.50
CA GLU A 82 15.00 -7.53 8.83
C GLU A 82 15.88 -6.54 9.58
N HIS A 83 15.86 -5.26 9.17
CA HIS A 83 16.59 -4.19 9.85
C HIS A 83 16.13 -4.00 11.30
N LEU A 84 14.82 -3.98 11.52
CA LEU A 84 14.23 -3.83 12.86
C LEU A 84 14.41 -5.09 13.70
N ASN A 85 14.61 -6.25 13.06
CA ASN A 85 14.77 -7.55 13.70
C ASN A 85 13.70 -7.82 14.77
N CYS A 86 12.44 -7.48 14.45
CA CYS A 86 11.32 -7.50 15.39
C CYS A 86 10.48 -8.79 15.33
N GLY A 87 11.00 -9.84 14.67
CA GLY A 87 10.27 -11.07 14.43
C GLY A 87 9.23 -10.92 13.31
N LYS A 88 8.14 -11.70 13.41
CA LYS A 88 7.05 -11.61 12.44
C LYS A 88 6.21 -10.35 12.66
N VAL A 89 5.70 -9.77 11.59
CA VAL A 89 4.90 -8.52 11.62
C VAL A 89 3.55 -8.68 10.95
N ASN A 90 2.60 -7.84 11.35
CA ASN A 90 1.37 -7.61 10.58
C ASN A 90 1.62 -6.52 9.53
N LEU A 91 1.09 -6.70 8.33
CA LEU A 91 1.14 -5.69 7.27
C LEU A 91 -0.25 -5.15 6.97
N VAL A 92 -0.37 -3.82 6.93
CA VAL A 92 -1.56 -3.13 6.41
C VAL A 92 -1.11 -2.28 5.23
N GLY A 93 -1.55 -2.64 4.03
CA GLY A 93 -1.21 -1.92 2.80
C GLY A 93 -2.46 -1.38 2.14
N THR A 94 -2.41 -0.14 1.67
CA THR A 94 -3.53 0.50 0.97
C THR A 94 -3.16 0.89 -0.46
N SER A 95 -4.07 0.70 -1.42
CA SER A 95 -3.82 0.99 -2.83
C SER A 95 -2.56 0.30 -3.33
N GLY A 96 -1.58 1.04 -3.84
CA GLY A 96 -0.23 0.55 -4.15
C GLY A 96 0.35 -0.37 -3.08
N GLY A 97 0.25 0.05 -1.81
CA GLY A 97 0.75 -0.68 -0.65
C GLY A 97 0.09 -2.04 -0.42
N ALA A 98 -1.12 -2.29 -0.94
CA ALA A 98 -1.78 -3.58 -0.86
C ALA A 98 -1.06 -4.64 -1.72
N TRP A 99 -0.66 -4.29 -2.95
CA TRP A 99 0.20 -5.16 -3.77
C TRP A 99 1.55 -5.39 -3.12
N VAL A 100 2.11 -4.35 -2.48
CA VAL A 100 3.36 -4.47 -1.72
C VAL A 100 3.22 -5.49 -0.59
N ALA A 101 2.17 -5.40 0.22
CA ALA A 101 1.94 -6.29 1.36
C ALA A 101 1.82 -7.75 0.93
N ILE A 102 1.05 -8.01 -0.13
CA ILE A 102 0.86 -9.37 -0.66
C ILE A 102 2.16 -9.92 -1.25
N ASN A 103 2.91 -9.12 -2.03
CA ASN A 103 4.20 -9.55 -2.56
C ASN A 103 5.20 -9.83 -1.42
N ALA A 104 5.24 -9.02 -0.37
CA ALA A 104 6.12 -9.26 0.78
C ALA A 104 5.78 -10.60 1.48
N ALA A 105 4.49 -10.89 1.65
CA ALA A 105 4.03 -12.16 2.23
C ALA A 105 4.28 -13.39 1.34
N LEU A 106 4.21 -13.23 0.02
CA LEU A 106 4.61 -14.27 -0.95
C LEU A 106 6.11 -14.54 -0.92
N GLU A 107 6.92 -13.50 -0.73
CA GLU A 107 8.38 -13.62 -0.70
C GLU A 107 8.91 -14.18 0.62
N ARG A 108 8.39 -13.68 1.73
CA ARG A 108 8.87 -13.98 3.09
C ARG A 108 7.72 -14.30 4.04
N PRO A 109 6.98 -15.41 3.84
CA PRO A 109 5.91 -15.81 4.76
C PRO A 109 6.42 -16.15 6.17
N ASP A 110 7.73 -16.37 6.32
CA ASP A 110 8.41 -16.52 7.61
C ASP A 110 8.53 -15.22 8.41
N LEU A 111 8.40 -14.05 7.76
CA LEU A 111 8.43 -12.72 8.39
C LEU A 111 7.05 -12.10 8.60
N ILE A 112 6.00 -12.67 8.03
CA ILE A 112 4.65 -12.08 8.07
C ILE A 112 3.73 -12.94 8.95
N TYR A 113 2.95 -12.27 9.80
CA TYR A 113 1.83 -12.88 10.55
C TYR A 113 0.55 -12.86 9.73
N ALA A 114 0.11 -11.68 9.31
CA ALA A 114 -1.10 -11.48 8.52
C ALA A 114 -0.98 -10.25 7.61
N VAL A 115 -1.79 -10.22 6.54
CA VAL A 115 -1.88 -9.10 5.60
C VAL A 115 -3.29 -8.55 5.58
N ILE A 116 -3.42 -7.23 5.64
CA ILE A 116 -4.63 -6.50 5.33
C ILE A 116 -4.34 -5.68 4.08
N ALA A 117 -5.01 -6.02 3.00
CA ALA A 117 -4.86 -5.42 1.67
C ALA A 117 -6.11 -4.60 1.37
N ASP A 118 -5.95 -3.28 1.42
CA ASP A 118 -7.04 -2.30 1.40
C ASP A 118 -7.09 -1.51 0.08
N SER A 119 -8.30 -1.30 -0.46
CA SER A 119 -8.58 -0.38 -1.58
C SER A 119 -7.60 -0.49 -2.77
N PHE A 120 -7.55 -1.64 -3.45
CA PHE A 120 -6.69 -1.86 -4.63
C PHE A 120 -7.40 -2.65 -5.75
N ASP A 121 -6.89 -2.59 -6.98
CA ASP A 121 -7.58 -3.12 -8.19
C ASP A 121 -7.60 -4.66 -8.33
N GLY A 122 -7.09 -5.40 -7.34
CA GLY A 122 -7.06 -6.86 -7.35
C GLY A 122 -5.84 -7.45 -8.07
N TRP A 123 -6.00 -8.58 -8.76
CA TRP A 123 -4.85 -9.31 -9.34
C TRP A 123 -4.45 -8.88 -10.75
N THR A 124 -5.23 -7.99 -11.36
CA THR A 124 -5.03 -7.46 -12.70
C THR A 124 -5.34 -5.98 -12.72
N LEU A 125 -4.64 -5.24 -13.58
CA LEU A 125 -5.05 -3.87 -13.92
C LEU A 125 -6.31 -3.94 -14.77
N ASN A 126 -7.23 -3.00 -14.58
CA ASN A 126 -8.44 -2.91 -15.38
C ASN A 126 -8.12 -2.56 -16.86
N ASP A 127 -9.01 -2.90 -17.80
CA ASP A 127 -8.77 -2.77 -19.25
C ASP A 127 -8.44 -1.33 -19.69
N ASN A 128 -9.00 -0.33 -19.01
CA ASN A 128 -8.82 1.10 -19.31
C ASN A 128 -7.81 1.77 -18.36
N PHE A 129 -6.94 1.01 -17.72
CA PHE A 129 -6.10 1.50 -16.63
C PHE A 129 -5.25 2.70 -17.05
N SER A 130 -4.63 2.65 -18.23
CA SER A 130 -3.74 3.73 -18.69
C SER A 130 -4.51 5.04 -18.93
N ASP A 131 -5.69 4.97 -19.54
CA ASP A 131 -6.52 6.15 -19.81
C ASP A 131 -7.12 6.72 -18.52
N ASN A 132 -7.60 5.83 -17.63
CA ASN A 132 -8.11 6.20 -16.32
C ASN A 132 -7.03 6.88 -15.48
N LEU A 133 -5.81 6.33 -15.45
CA LEU A 133 -4.68 6.92 -14.74
C LEU A 133 -4.32 8.31 -15.28
N LEU A 134 -4.20 8.47 -16.60
CA LEU A 134 -3.88 9.77 -17.20
C LEU A 134 -4.97 10.82 -16.92
N SER A 135 -6.24 10.43 -17.00
CA SER A 135 -7.38 11.29 -16.68
C SER A 135 -7.38 11.69 -15.21
N GLU A 136 -7.18 10.73 -14.30
CA GLU A 136 -7.10 10.94 -12.86
C GLU A 136 -5.95 11.90 -12.52
N ARG A 137 -4.74 11.64 -13.01
CA ARG A 137 -3.56 12.46 -12.76
C ARG A 137 -3.73 13.89 -13.28
N THR A 138 -4.34 14.05 -14.46
CA THR A 138 -4.66 15.36 -15.00
C THR A 138 -5.66 16.10 -14.11
N ARG A 139 -6.72 15.43 -13.66
CA ARG A 139 -7.71 16.02 -12.73
C ARG A 139 -7.06 16.40 -11.41
N ALA A 140 -6.30 15.50 -10.80
CA ALA A 140 -5.65 15.69 -9.51
C ALA A 140 -4.65 16.87 -9.52
N LYS A 141 -3.88 17.03 -10.61
CA LYS A 141 -2.97 18.18 -10.76
C LYS A 141 -3.69 19.53 -10.93
N ASN A 142 -4.97 19.53 -11.29
CA ASN A 142 -5.78 20.74 -11.40
C ASN A 142 -6.69 20.98 -10.17
N ASP A 143 -6.86 19.97 -9.32
CA ASP A 143 -7.63 20.07 -8.08
C ASP A 143 -6.75 20.59 -6.92
N VAL A 144 -7.28 21.56 -6.16
CA VAL A 144 -6.53 22.21 -5.08
C VAL A 144 -6.25 21.24 -3.93
N GLN A 145 -7.22 20.40 -3.57
CA GLN A 145 -7.09 19.51 -2.42
C GLN A 145 -6.12 18.36 -2.73
N ALA A 146 -6.21 17.77 -3.92
CA ALA A 146 -5.28 16.73 -4.36
C ALA A 146 -3.83 17.24 -4.42
N ARG A 147 -3.60 18.44 -4.94
CA ARG A 147 -2.28 19.09 -4.91
C ARG A 147 -1.76 19.30 -3.50
N GLN A 148 -2.62 19.77 -2.59
CA GLN A 148 -2.24 19.95 -1.18
C GLN A 148 -1.89 18.62 -0.51
N PHE A 149 -2.61 17.55 -0.84
CA PHE A 149 -2.29 16.20 -0.37
C PHE A 149 -0.92 15.73 -0.90
N TYR A 150 -0.65 15.90 -2.19
CA TYR A 150 0.65 15.54 -2.78
C TYR A 150 1.79 16.37 -2.20
N GLU A 151 1.62 17.69 -2.06
CA GLU A 151 2.62 18.55 -1.44
C GLU A 151 2.83 18.21 0.04
N TRP A 152 1.78 17.85 0.76
CA TRP A 152 1.89 17.39 2.14
C TRP A 152 2.70 16.09 2.25
N CYS A 153 2.45 15.13 1.36
CA CYS A 153 3.19 13.86 1.33
C CYS A 153 4.64 14.04 0.87
N GLN A 154 4.83 14.64 -0.29
CA GLN A 154 6.12 14.65 -1.00
C GLN A 154 6.95 15.91 -0.74
N GLY A 155 6.32 17.04 -0.46
CA GLY A 155 6.98 18.34 -0.41
C GLY A 155 6.98 19.06 -1.76
N LYS A 156 7.90 20.02 -1.93
CA LYS A 156 7.88 20.97 -3.06
C LYS A 156 8.04 20.33 -4.44
N ASP A 157 8.65 19.15 -4.52
CA ASP A 157 8.87 18.41 -5.77
C ASP A 157 7.78 17.38 -6.07
N TRP A 158 6.63 17.44 -5.37
CA TRP A 158 5.53 16.49 -5.49
C TRP A 158 5.13 16.20 -6.94
N GLU A 159 5.08 17.22 -7.79
CA GLU A 159 4.61 17.06 -9.17
C GLU A 159 5.53 16.13 -9.97
N LYS A 160 6.84 16.27 -9.75
CA LYS A 160 7.84 15.38 -10.37
C LYS A 160 7.69 13.94 -9.89
N ILE A 161 7.37 13.73 -8.62
CA ILE A 161 7.18 12.38 -8.07
C ILE A 161 5.94 11.73 -8.68
N VAL A 162 4.85 12.49 -8.78
CA VAL A 162 3.61 12.05 -9.45
C VAL A 162 3.87 11.69 -10.91
N ASP A 163 4.69 12.47 -11.64
CA ASP A 163 5.02 12.18 -13.04
C ASP A 163 5.88 10.91 -13.19
N LEU A 164 6.88 10.72 -12.33
CA LEU A 164 7.73 9.53 -12.37
C LEU A 164 6.96 8.26 -12.00
N ASP A 165 6.06 8.34 -11.03
CA ASP A 165 5.13 7.27 -10.65
C ASP A 165 4.23 6.91 -11.84
N THR A 166 3.60 7.92 -12.44
CA THR A 166 2.73 7.75 -13.60
C THR A 166 3.46 7.10 -14.77
N GLU A 167 4.71 7.50 -15.06
CA GLU A 167 5.53 6.87 -16.11
C GLU A 167 5.74 5.37 -15.83
N ALA A 168 6.06 5.00 -14.59
CA ALA A 168 6.29 3.61 -14.20
C ALA A 168 5.02 2.76 -14.29
N LEU A 169 3.87 3.28 -13.86
CA LEU A 169 2.59 2.58 -13.95
C LEU A 169 2.14 2.39 -15.41
N LEU A 170 2.32 3.40 -16.27
CA LEU A 170 2.05 3.27 -17.71
C LEU A 170 3.00 2.27 -18.37
N GLN A 171 4.27 2.23 -17.95
CA GLN A 171 5.22 1.23 -18.43
C GLN A 171 4.82 -0.18 -17.98
N CYS A 172 4.40 -0.35 -16.72
CA CYS A 172 3.88 -1.61 -16.17
C CYS A 172 2.70 -2.14 -16.99
N ALA A 173 1.70 -1.29 -17.23
CA ALA A 173 0.51 -1.62 -18.00
C ALA A 173 0.84 -1.97 -19.47
N ARG A 174 1.67 -1.16 -20.13
CA ARG A 174 2.10 -1.40 -21.52
C ARG A 174 2.85 -2.71 -21.69
N GLU A 175 3.72 -3.04 -20.73
CA GLU A 175 4.49 -4.28 -20.74
C GLU A 175 3.70 -5.49 -20.21
N LYS A 176 2.46 -5.28 -19.72
CA LYS A 176 1.61 -6.30 -19.10
C LYS A 176 2.36 -7.07 -18.02
N ARG A 177 3.11 -6.34 -17.20
CA ARG A 177 3.88 -6.94 -16.11
C ARG A 177 2.96 -7.56 -15.06
N PRO A 178 3.33 -8.70 -14.47
CA PRO A 178 2.55 -9.30 -13.40
C PRO A 178 2.59 -8.40 -12.17
N LEU A 179 1.44 -8.23 -11.50
CA LEU A 179 1.35 -7.46 -10.24
C LEU A 179 1.88 -8.25 -9.04
N PHE A 180 1.96 -9.59 -9.18
CA PHE A 180 2.49 -10.51 -8.19
C PHE A 180 3.58 -11.39 -8.81
N HIS A 181 4.72 -11.53 -8.13
CA HIS A 181 5.86 -12.31 -8.63
C HIS A 181 5.76 -13.82 -8.36
N LYS A 182 4.81 -14.25 -7.52
CA LYS A 182 4.49 -15.65 -7.22
C LYS A 182 2.99 -15.89 -7.32
N SER A 183 2.58 -17.15 -7.37
CA SER A 183 1.16 -17.48 -7.40
C SER A 183 0.49 -17.11 -6.08
N LEU A 184 -0.69 -16.49 -6.14
CA LEU A 184 -1.50 -16.23 -4.94
C LEU A 184 -1.87 -17.53 -4.19
N LYS A 185 -1.83 -18.69 -4.85
CA LYS A 185 -2.00 -20.02 -4.22
C LYS A 185 -0.87 -20.39 -3.26
N ASP A 186 0.28 -19.72 -3.39
CA ASP A 186 1.46 -19.97 -2.56
C ASP A 186 1.45 -19.14 -1.28
N LEU A 187 0.48 -18.24 -1.08
CA LEU A 187 0.32 -17.51 0.17
C LEU A 187 0.09 -18.48 1.34
N ARG A 188 0.86 -18.29 2.41
CA ARG A 188 0.84 -19.13 3.63
C ARG A 188 0.43 -18.37 4.90
N VAL A 189 -0.04 -17.14 4.74
CA VAL A 189 -0.48 -16.27 5.84
C VAL A 189 -1.93 -15.85 5.61
N PRO A 190 -2.69 -15.57 6.67
CA PRO A 190 -4.02 -14.98 6.56
C PRO A 190 -3.99 -13.66 5.80
N VAL A 191 -4.96 -13.47 4.89
CA VAL A 191 -5.15 -12.23 4.13
C VAL A 191 -6.57 -11.71 4.30
N LEU A 192 -6.71 -10.45 4.67
CA LEU A 192 -7.98 -9.73 4.66
C LEU A 192 -7.99 -8.74 3.50
N LEU A 193 -8.86 -8.96 2.52
CA LEU A 193 -9.11 -8.05 1.40
C LEU A 193 -10.20 -7.06 1.82
N VAL A 194 -9.86 -5.77 1.87
CA VAL A 194 -10.75 -4.70 2.36
C VAL A 194 -10.98 -3.66 1.28
N GLY A 195 -12.21 -3.18 1.16
CA GLY A 195 -12.56 -2.11 0.24
C GLY A 195 -13.89 -1.46 0.62
N SER A 196 -14.33 -0.50 -0.19
CA SER A 196 -15.61 0.18 -0.02
C SER A 196 -16.39 0.25 -1.34
N LYS A 197 -17.72 0.21 -1.26
CA LYS A 197 -18.61 0.36 -2.43
C LYS A 197 -18.60 1.75 -3.04
N GLU A 198 -18.20 2.77 -2.28
CA GLU A 198 -18.13 4.17 -2.73
C GLU A 198 -16.70 4.56 -3.18
N ASP A 199 -15.77 3.60 -3.28
CA ASP A 199 -14.43 3.84 -3.79
C ASP A 199 -14.44 3.99 -5.32
N GLU A 200 -14.44 5.25 -5.79
CA GLU A 200 -14.40 5.59 -7.22
C GLU A 200 -12.99 5.49 -7.85
N MET A 201 -11.94 5.24 -7.07
CA MET A 201 -10.57 5.11 -7.58
C MET A 201 -10.25 3.68 -7.99
N CYS A 202 -10.87 2.70 -7.34
CA CYS A 202 -10.75 1.30 -7.71
C CYS A 202 -11.76 0.93 -8.79
N ARG A 203 -11.52 -0.23 -9.43
CA ARG A 203 -12.47 -0.86 -10.36
C ARG A 203 -13.88 -0.99 -9.78
N SER A 204 -14.90 -0.80 -10.63
CA SER A 204 -16.31 -0.81 -10.22
C SER A 204 -16.82 -2.18 -9.74
N ASP A 205 -16.13 -3.25 -10.11
CA ASP A 205 -16.42 -4.64 -9.73
C ASP A 205 -15.53 -5.14 -8.58
N LEU A 206 -15.00 -4.24 -7.74
CA LEU A 206 -14.07 -4.52 -6.64
C LEU A 206 -14.49 -5.70 -5.76
N GLU A 207 -15.77 -5.74 -5.34
CA GLU A 207 -16.29 -6.80 -4.48
C GLU A 207 -16.23 -8.18 -5.16
N ASP A 208 -16.55 -8.25 -6.45
CA ASP A 208 -16.51 -9.50 -7.20
C ASP A 208 -15.07 -9.94 -7.48
N GLU A 209 -14.18 -9.00 -7.81
CA GLU A 209 -12.75 -9.26 -7.94
C GLU A 209 -12.17 -9.85 -6.64
N TYR A 210 -12.45 -9.25 -5.48
CA TYR A 210 -11.96 -9.77 -4.20
C TYR A 210 -12.56 -11.13 -3.83
N LYS A 211 -13.84 -11.37 -4.14
CA LYS A 211 -14.43 -12.71 -3.98
C LYS A 211 -13.69 -13.73 -4.83
N GLN A 212 -13.39 -13.41 -6.09
CA GLN A 212 -12.61 -14.30 -6.95
C GLN A 212 -11.20 -14.54 -6.39
N MET A 213 -10.51 -13.49 -5.93
CA MET A 213 -9.22 -13.60 -5.22
C MET A 213 -9.30 -14.55 -4.03
N SER A 214 -10.34 -14.46 -3.20
CA SER A 214 -10.51 -15.32 -2.03
C SER A 214 -10.72 -16.80 -2.35
N THR A 215 -11.11 -17.15 -3.58
CA THR A 215 -11.18 -18.56 -4.01
C THR A 215 -9.81 -19.14 -4.36
N VAL A 216 -8.81 -18.28 -4.60
CA VAL A 216 -7.45 -18.66 -5.00
C VAL A 216 -6.48 -18.58 -3.82
N ILE A 217 -6.65 -17.59 -2.95
CA ILE A 217 -5.83 -17.39 -1.75
C ILE A 217 -6.30 -18.35 -0.65
N PRO A 218 -5.45 -19.25 -0.12
CA PRO A 218 -5.89 -20.32 0.79
C PRO A 218 -6.59 -19.87 2.08
N ASP A 219 -6.17 -18.73 2.65
CA ASP A 219 -6.72 -18.18 3.89
C ASP A 219 -7.05 -16.69 3.69
N ALA A 220 -7.99 -16.43 2.78
CA ALA A 220 -8.48 -15.08 2.50
C ALA A 220 -9.89 -14.85 3.05
N LYS A 221 -10.09 -13.67 3.63
CA LYS A 221 -11.40 -13.11 3.95
C LYS A 221 -11.61 -11.83 3.15
N VAL A 222 -12.86 -11.51 2.86
CA VAL A 222 -13.26 -10.29 2.15
C VAL A 222 -14.17 -9.48 3.07
N TYR A 223 -13.90 -8.19 3.18
CA TYR A 223 -14.78 -7.25 3.86
C TYR A 223 -14.96 -6.00 3.01
N ILE A 224 -16.21 -5.67 2.65
CA ILE A 224 -16.54 -4.49 1.87
C ILE A 224 -17.43 -3.57 2.70
N PHE A 225 -16.94 -2.36 2.96
CA PHE A 225 -17.73 -1.30 3.57
C PHE A 225 -18.84 -0.84 2.61
N ASN A 226 -20.02 -0.54 3.15
CA ASN A 226 -21.12 0.01 2.35
C ASN A 226 -20.95 1.50 2.04
N GLN A 227 -20.13 2.22 2.81
CA GLN A 227 -19.87 3.65 2.67
C GLN A 227 -18.37 3.95 2.81
N GLY A 228 -17.95 5.12 2.35
CA GLY A 228 -16.59 5.64 2.47
C GLY A 228 -15.81 5.57 1.16
N GLY A 229 -15.01 6.58 0.89
CA GLY A 229 -14.20 6.66 -0.32
C GLY A 229 -12.82 6.00 -0.19
N HIS A 230 -11.91 6.41 -1.07
CA HIS A 230 -10.55 5.89 -1.15
C HIS A 230 -9.58 6.59 -0.18
N PRO A 231 -8.77 5.85 0.59
CA PRO A 231 -8.88 4.43 0.88
C PRO A 231 -9.83 4.14 2.05
N ALA A 232 -10.36 2.92 2.13
CA ALA A 232 -11.32 2.55 3.17
C ALA A 232 -10.73 2.66 4.59
N ILE A 233 -9.42 2.47 4.76
CA ILE A 233 -8.74 2.66 6.05
C ILE A 233 -8.84 4.10 6.60
N LEU A 234 -8.91 5.11 5.73
CA LEU A 234 -9.05 6.51 6.16
C LEU A 234 -10.51 6.91 6.31
N THR A 235 -11.37 6.47 5.39
CA THR A 235 -12.78 6.89 5.35
C THR A 235 -13.67 6.11 6.33
N ASN A 236 -13.22 4.93 6.78
CA ASN A 236 -13.88 4.09 7.78
C ASN A 236 -12.98 3.79 9.00
N ALA A 237 -12.09 4.72 9.37
CA ALA A 237 -10.97 4.49 10.30
C ALA A 237 -11.29 3.72 11.59
N GLU A 238 -12.35 4.10 12.31
CA GLU A 238 -12.71 3.46 13.60
C GLU A 238 -13.22 2.02 13.42
N GLU A 239 -14.02 1.76 12.38
CA GLU A 239 -14.52 0.42 12.09
C GLU A 239 -13.43 -0.45 11.48
N PHE A 240 -12.61 0.10 10.58
CA PHE A 240 -11.44 -0.56 10.03
C PHE A 240 -10.47 -1.01 11.14
N SER A 241 -10.18 -0.13 12.11
CA SER A 241 -9.29 -0.49 13.22
C SER A 241 -9.85 -1.63 14.09
N ARG A 242 -11.17 -1.67 14.30
CA ARG A 242 -11.84 -2.79 15.01
C ARG A 242 -11.74 -4.08 14.22
N LEU A 243 -12.10 -4.03 12.93
CA LEU A 243 -11.98 -5.15 12.00
C LEU A 243 -10.56 -5.74 11.99
N PHE A 244 -9.54 -4.89 11.92
CA PHE A 244 -8.14 -5.29 11.97
C PHE A 244 -7.78 -6.01 13.28
N LYS A 245 -8.21 -5.47 14.44
CA LYS A 245 -7.89 -6.04 15.76
C LYS A 245 -8.56 -7.39 16.01
N ASP A 246 -9.66 -7.67 15.33
CA ASP A 246 -10.42 -8.91 15.45
C ASP A 246 -9.95 -10.00 14.46
N PHE A 247 -9.17 -9.62 13.45
CA PHE A 247 -8.62 -10.50 12.41
C PHE A 247 -7.33 -11.19 12.86
#